data_AF-A0A0C9Y475-F1
#
_entry.id   AF-A0A0C9Y475-F1
#
_cell.length_a   1.000
_cell.length_b   1.000
_cell.length_c   1.000
_cell.angle_alpha   90.00
_cell.angle_beta   90.00
_cell.angle_gamma   90.00
#
_symmetry.space_group_name_H-M   'P 1'
#
loop_
_entity.id
_entity.type
_entity.pdbx_description
1 polymer ?
#
loop_
_entity_poly.entity_id
_entity_poly.type
_entity_poly.pdbx_seq_one_letter_code
_entity_poly.pdbx_strand_id
1 'polypeptide(L)'
;MKNSISFERVRAIAFGCIMFLSFVWITLLSVCVFILWDNLDRPERSFLAVVLLTNTVTVIMLLILLLRKFRVWLDAARCVLLLVIHIGSAGAFAYWSPEFGYTAESPEQEASCRMITLSVMITSWFVPALVLFYSGGLAFFAHRRSLLRTIQEAEEAEKVWAQEEAKDQYFSPLSPATTNWDRRASPLSPIAPAAMNWDRRATLLPSPATIGFPPEAVLYIQQHSRNSFKSIYRNSQLRTYAVPELQPVPPTPTSSRLSKPVPLRMSYHQSHMY
;
A
#
# COMPACT_ATOMS: atom_id res chain seq x y z
N MET A 1 -7.32 -22.78 14.93
CA MET A 1 -6.56 -23.05 13.68
C MET A 1 -7.41 -23.11 12.40
N LYS A 2 -8.75 -23.27 12.44
CA LYS A 2 -9.57 -23.35 11.20
C LYS A 2 -9.60 -22.08 10.33
N ASN A 3 -9.38 -20.90 10.92
CA ASN A 3 -9.54 -19.62 10.21
C ASN A 3 -8.39 -19.27 9.24
N SER A 4 -7.22 -19.89 9.35
CA SER A 4 -6.10 -19.63 8.44
C SER A 4 -6.27 -20.30 7.07
N ILE A 5 -6.90 -21.47 7.04
CA ILE A 5 -7.07 -22.27 5.81
C ILE A 5 -7.98 -21.55 4.81
N SER A 6 -9.08 -20.97 5.27
CA SER A 6 -10.02 -20.24 4.40
C SER A 6 -9.37 -19.01 3.77
N PHE A 7 -8.52 -18.30 4.53
CA PHE A 7 -7.81 -17.12 4.03
C PHE A 7 -6.79 -17.49 2.93
N GLU A 8 -6.02 -18.56 3.13
CA GLU A 8 -5.05 -19.00 2.14
C GLU A 8 -5.70 -19.47 0.83
N ARG A 9 -6.86 -20.13 0.91
CA ARG A 9 -7.65 -20.53 -0.26
C ARG A 9 -8.19 -19.33 -1.04
N VAL A 10 -8.81 -18.37 -0.35
CA VAL A 10 -9.34 -17.16 -1.00
C VAL A 10 -8.22 -16.39 -1.69
N ARG A 11 -7.06 -16.26 -1.03
CA ARG A 11 -5.87 -15.62 -1.60
C ARG A 11 -5.37 -16.35 -2.85
N ALA A 12 -5.28 -17.69 -2.80
CA ALA A 12 -4.84 -18.49 -3.94
C ALA A 12 -5.79 -18.37 -5.12
N ILE A 13 -7.11 -18.37 -4.87
CA ILE A 13 -8.13 -18.18 -5.91
C ILE A 13 -8.01 -16.78 -6.53
N ALA A 14 -7.94 -15.74 -5.70
CA ALA A 14 -7.82 -14.36 -6.17
C ALA A 14 -6.57 -14.17 -7.04
N PHE A 15 -5.39 -14.60 -6.57
CA PHE A 15 -4.16 -14.51 -7.33
C PHE A 15 -4.18 -15.40 -8.59
N GLY A 16 -4.81 -16.58 -8.52
CA GLY A 16 -5.01 -17.43 -9.69
C GLY A 16 -5.85 -16.75 -10.77
N CYS A 17 -6.96 -16.11 -10.40
CA CYS A 17 -7.79 -15.34 -11.32
C CYS A 17 -7.02 -14.17 -11.95
N ILE A 18 -6.31 -13.38 -11.14
CA ILE A 18 -5.51 -12.24 -11.64
C ILE A 18 -4.41 -12.74 -12.58
N MET A 19 -3.73 -13.83 -12.24
CA MET A 19 -2.67 -14.43 -13.06
C MET A 19 -3.21 -14.94 -14.39
N PHE A 20 -4.35 -15.64 -14.39
CA PHE A 20 -5.01 -16.12 -15.61
C PHE A 20 -5.41 -14.97 -16.52
N LEU A 21 -6.06 -13.95 -15.98
CA LEU A 21 -6.47 -12.76 -16.73
C LEU A 21 -5.26 -12.02 -17.29
N SER A 22 -4.19 -11.87 -16.51
CA SER A 22 -2.93 -11.26 -16.97
C SER A 22 -2.28 -12.08 -18.09
N PHE A 23 -2.33 -13.42 -18.01
CA PHE A 23 -1.77 -14.30 -19.04
C PHE A 23 -2.54 -14.23 -20.36
N VAL A 24 -3.87 -14.29 -20.30
CA VAL A 24 -4.73 -14.07 -21.47
C VAL A 24 -4.42 -12.70 -22.09
N TRP A 25 -4.28 -11.67 -21.25
CA TRP A 25 -3.98 -10.32 -21.69
C TRP A 25 -2.62 -10.19 -22.39
N ILE A 26 -1.56 -10.76 -21.81
CA ILE A 26 -0.22 -10.81 -22.43
C ILE A 26 -0.27 -11.51 -23.79
N THR A 27 -1.05 -12.60 -23.89
CA THR A 27 -1.21 -13.35 -25.15
C THR A 27 -1.88 -12.48 -26.22
N LEU A 28 -2.98 -11.81 -25.86
CA LEU A 28 -3.67 -10.88 -26.76
C LEU A 28 -2.77 -9.71 -27.19
N LEU A 29 -2.07 -9.07 -26.23
CA LEU A 29 -1.11 -8.01 -26.54
C LEU A 29 0.02 -8.49 -27.45
N SER A 30 0.52 -9.71 -27.24
CA SER A 30 1.58 -10.27 -28.09
C SER A 30 1.08 -10.45 -29.52
N VAL A 31 -0.12 -11.02 -29.72
CA VAL A 31 -0.74 -11.17 -31.04
C VAL A 31 -0.97 -9.80 -31.69
N CYS A 32 -1.50 -8.82 -30.94
CA CYS A 32 -1.67 -7.46 -31.43
C CYS A 32 -0.34 -6.83 -31.85
N VAL A 33 0.71 -6.95 -31.04
CA VAL A 33 2.06 -6.45 -31.35
C VAL A 33 2.57 -7.08 -32.65
N PHE A 34 2.39 -8.38 -32.87
CA PHE A 34 2.83 -9.05 -34.10
C PHE A 34 2.06 -8.57 -35.34
N ILE A 35 0.74 -8.40 -35.24
CA ILE A 35 -0.10 -7.96 -36.38
C ILE A 35 0.21 -6.50 -36.75
N LEU A 36 0.46 -5.66 -35.75
CA LEU A 36 0.60 -4.21 -35.92
C LEU A 36 2.07 -3.75 -36.02
N TRP A 37 3.05 -4.65 -35.89
CA TRP A 37 4.47 -4.33 -35.75
C TRP A 37 5.01 -3.42 -36.84
N ASP A 38 4.68 -3.72 -38.11
CA ASP A 38 5.21 -2.99 -39.26
C ASP A 38 4.58 -1.60 -39.42
N ASN A 39 3.37 -1.43 -38.90
CA ASN A 39 2.57 -0.19 -39.01
C ASN A 39 2.75 0.76 -37.82
N LEU A 40 3.41 0.33 -36.75
CA LEU A 40 3.64 1.15 -35.57
C LEU A 40 4.86 2.05 -35.73
N ASP A 41 4.75 3.25 -35.20
CA ASP A 41 5.88 4.15 -35.08
C ASP A 41 6.86 3.69 -33.98
N ARG A 42 8.12 4.12 -34.09
CA ARG A 42 9.18 3.78 -33.14
C ARG A 42 8.82 4.02 -31.65
N PRO A 43 8.23 5.17 -31.25
CA PRO A 43 7.79 5.38 -29.86
C PRO A 43 6.68 4.41 -29.44
N GLU A 44 5.73 4.10 -30.33
CA GLU A 44 4.63 3.18 -30.04
C GLU A 44 5.15 1.75 -29.80
N ARG A 45 6.13 1.30 -30.60
CA ARG A 45 6.77 -0.02 -30.42
C ARG A 45 7.46 -0.12 -29.08
N SER A 46 8.20 0.93 -28.70
CA SER A 46 8.86 0.99 -27.38
C SER A 46 7.83 0.99 -26.26
N PHE A 47 6.72 1.70 -26.43
CA PHE A 47 5.66 1.76 -25.45
C PHE A 47 4.97 0.40 -25.26
N LEU A 48 4.56 -0.27 -26.35
CA LEU A 48 3.98 -1.61 -26.28
C LEU A 48 4.96 -2.61 -25.63
N ALA A 49 6.26 -2.49 -25.91
CA ALA A 49 7.27 -3.31 -25.25
C ALA A 49 7.32 -3.05 -23.73
N VAL A 50 7.22 -1.79 -23.27
CA VAL A 50 7.15 -1.44 -21.84
C VAL A 50 5.88 -1.97 -21.18
N VAL A 51 4.73 -1.88 -21.84
CA VAL A 51 3.46 -2.44 -21.33
C VAL A 51 3.54 -3.96 -21.24
N LEU A 52 4.08 -4.62 -22.26
CA LEU A 52 4.29 -6.07 -22.26
C LEU A 52 5.23 -6.48 -21.12
N LEU A 53 6.38 -5.81 -20.99
CA LEU A 53 7.35 -6.04 -19.91
C LEU A 53 6.71 -5.84 -18.53
N THR A 54 5.92 -4.78 -18.35
CA THR A 54 5.21 -4.50 -17.10
C THR A 54 4.23 -5.61 -16.74
N ASN A 55 3.47 -6.12 -17.71
CA ASN A 55 2.58 -7.25 -17.51
C ASN A 55 3.35 -8.54 -17.19
N THR A 56 4.46 -8.82 -17.88
CA THR A 56 5.33 -9.97 -17.57
C THR A 56 5.89 -9.90 -16.15
N VAL A 57 6.44 -8.75 -15.75
CA VAL A 57 6.93 -8.52 -14.37
C VAL A 57 5.80 -8.73 -13.36
N THR A 58 4.58 -8.29 -13.69
CA THR A 58 3.41 -8.49 -12.83
C THR A 58 3.09 -9.96 -12.63
N VAL A 59 3.08 -10.77 -13.69
CA VAL A 59 2.85 -12.21 -13.60
C VAL A 59 3.92 -12.90 -12.75
N ILE A 60 5.20 -12.55 -12.96
CA ILE A 60 6.32 -13.09 -12.17
C ILE A 60 6.17 -12.70 -10.70
N MET A 61 5.85 -11.44 -10.41
CA MET A 61 5.64 -10.95 -9.04
C MET A 61 4.45 -11.65 -8.37
N LEU A 62 3.33 -11.84 -9.08
CA LEU A 62 2.17 -12.58 -8.58
C LEU A 62 2.51 -14.04 -8.29
N LEU A 63 3.32 -14.69 -9.13
CA LEU A 63 3.80 -16.05 -8.87
C LEU A 63 4.67 -16.11 -7.61
N ILE A 64 5.58 -15.14 -7.42
CA ILE A 64 6.38 -15.03 -6.21
C ILE A 64 5.49 -14.79 -4.96
N LEU A 65 4.44 -13.98 -5.10
CA LEU A 65 3.46 -13.72 -4.03
C LEU A 65 2.67 -14.98 -3.66
N LEU A 66 2.32 -15.79 -4.65
CA LEU A 66 1.63 -17.07 -4.46
C LEU A 66 2.51 -18.07 -3.70
N LEU A 67 3.81 -18.16 -4.05
CA LEU A 67 4.74 -19.12 -3.47
C LEU A 67 5.27 -18.73 -2.09
N ARG A 68 5.37 -17.45 -1.75
CA ARG A 68 5.93 -17.01 -0.46
C ARG A 68 4.89 -17.03 0.67
N LYS A 69 5.37 -17.37 1.88
CA LYS A 69 4.59 -17.26 3.12
C LYS A 69 4.06 -15.84 3.28
N PHE A 70 2.77 -15.75 3.62
CA PHE A 70 2.04 -14.49 3.72
C PHE A 70 2.63 -13.58 4.81
N ARG A 71 3.02 -12.36 4.42
CA ARG A 71 3.41 -11.27 5.33
C ARG A 71 2.67 -10.01 4.90
N VAL A 72 1.69 -9.58 5.70
CA VAL A 72 0.76 -8.46 5.38
C VAL A 72 1.49 -7.22 4.89
N TRP A 73 2.51 -6.77 5.61
CA TRP A 73 3.27 -5.56 5.28
C TRP A 73 4.01 -5.65 3.94
N LEU A 74 4.57 -6.81 3.66
CA LEU A 74 5.41 -7.01 2.49
C LEU A 74 4.55 -7.25 1.24
N ASP A 75 3.39 -7.90 1.41
CA ASP A 75 2.38 -8.04 0.39
C ASP A 75 1.78 -6.69 0.00
N ALA A 76 1.41 -5.86 0.99
CA ALA A 76 0.92 -4.50 0.76
C ALA A 76 1.94 -3.64 0.00
N ALA A 77 3.21 -3.65 0.40
CA ALA A 77 4.26 -2.90 -0.30
C ALA A 77 4.41 -3.33 -1.78
N ARG A 78 4.32 -4.63 -2.06
CA ARG A 78 4.36 -5.16 -3.43
C ARG A 78 3.13 -4.79 -4.24
N CYS A 79 1.94 -4.86 -3.66
CA CYS A 79 0.71 -4.41 -4.32
C CYS A 79 0.78 -2.93 -4.66
N VAL A 80 1.25 -2.08 -3.74
CA VAL A 80 1.44 -0.64 -3.99
C VAL A 80 2.46 -0.41 -5.10
N LEU A 81 3.60 -1.11 -5.07
CA LEU A 81 4.61 -1.00 -6.13
C LEU A 81 4.05 -1.40 -7.51
N LEU A 82 3.32 -2.52 -7.59
CA LEU A 82 2.66 -2.94 -8.84
C LEU A 82 1.67 -1.87 -9.31
N LEU A 83 0.86 -1.33 -8.40
CA LEU A 83 -0.15 -0.34 -8.70
C LEU A 83 0.48 0.98 -9.20
N VAL A 84 1.58 1.43 -8.59
CA VAL A 84 2.35 2.59 -9.06
C VAL A 84 2.93 2.35 -10.45
N ILE A 85 3.49 1.16 -10.71
CA ILE A 85 4.04 0.84 -12.03
C ILE A 85 2.94 0.85 -13.11
N HIS A 86 1.78 0.24 -12.84
CA HIS A 86 0.69 0.19 -13.81
C HIS A 86 -0.01 1.53 -14.01
N ILE A 87 -0.29 2.28 -12.93
CA ILE A 87 -0.86 3.64 -13.06
C ILE A 87 0.15 4.56 -13.73
N GLY A 88 1.45 4.42 -13.41
CA GLY A 88 2.51 5.20 -14.03
C GLY A 88 2.62 4.92 -15.53
N SER A 89 2.58 3.65 -15.96
CA SER A 89 2.64 3.30 -17.37
C SER A 89 1.37 3.70 -18.14
N ALA A 90 0.18 3.53 -17.54
CA ALA A 90 -1.08 3.98 -18.12
C ALA A 90 -1.19 5.52 -18.18
N GLY A 91 -0.70 6.22 -17.16
CA GLY A 91 -0.66 7.68 -17.10
C GLY A 91 0.32 8.26 -18.10
N ALA A 92 1.52 7.66 -18.21
CA ALA A 92 2.47 7.96 -19.27
C ALA A 92 1.79 7.79 -20.64
N PHE A 93 1.10 6.68 -20.87
CA PHE A 93 0.41 6.45 -22.13
C PHE A 93 -0.61 7.53 -22.46
N ALA A 94 -1.49 7.86 -21.50
CA ALA A 94 -2.50 8.88 -21.70
C ALA A 94 -1.89 10.26 -21.98
N TYR A 95 -0.72 10.56 -21.39
CA TYR A 95 0.01 11.79 -21.61
C TYR A 95 0.64 11.88 -23.01
N TRP A 96 1.24 10.79 -23.51
CA TRP A 96 1.88 10.75 -24.84
C TRP A 96 0.91 10.40 -25.99
N SER A 97 -0.27 9.85 -25.69
CA SER A 97 -1.28 9.45 -26.68
C SER A 97 -1.67 10.51 -27.71
N PRO A 98 -1.86 11.81 -27.37
CA PRO A 98 -2.25 12.80 -28.37
C PRO A 98 -1.16 13.13 -29.39
N GLU A 99 0.10 12.77 -29.13
CA GLU A 99 1.21 12.97 -30.08
C GLU A 99 1.29 11.87 -31.14
N PHE A 100 0.60 10.73 -30.93
CA PHE A 100 0.45 9.67 -31.92
C PHE A 100 -0.62 10.05 -32.95
N GLY A 101 -0.39 11.15 -33.65
CA GLY A 101 -1.21 11.57 -34.78
C GLY A 101 -0.98 10.62 -35.95
N TYR A 102 -1.87 9.63 -36.12
CA TYR A 102 -1.79 8.71 -37.24
C TYR A 102 -2.11 9.45 -38.54
N THR A 103 -1.12 9.64 -39.42
CA THR A 103 -1.36 10.07 -40.81
C THR A 103 -1.90 8.88 -41.60
N ALA A 104 -3.19 8.59 -41.46
CA ALA A 104 -3.83 7.53 -42.22
C ALA A 104 -3.97 7.93 -43.69
N GLU A 105 -3.58 7.05 -44.61
CA GLU A 105 -3.88 7.22 -46.04
C GLU A 105 -5.36 6.97 -46.35
N SER A 106 -6.07 6.23 -45.49
CA SER A 106 -7.50 5.92 -45.63
C SER A 106 -8.29 6.15 -44.33
N PRO A 107 -9.54 6.65 -44.41
CA PRO A 107 -10.37 6.91 -43.24
C PRO A 107 -10.76 5.63 -42.46
N GLU A 108 -10.81 4.47 -43.13
CA GLU A 108 -11.15 3.20 -42.50
C GLU A 108 -10.02 2.69 -41.57
N GLN A 109 -8.77 2.97 -41.93
CA GLN A 109 -7.60 2.58 -41.14
C GLN A 109 -7.46 3.45 -39.89
N GLU A 110 -7.80 4.74 -39.98
CA GLU A 110 -7.81 5.65 -38.83
C GLU A 110 -8.78 5.17 -37.74
N ALA A 111 -10.00 4.78 -38.13
CA ALA A 111 -11.02 4.30 -37.19
C ALA A 111 -10.56 3.01 -36.46
N SER A 112 -9.94 2.09 -37.19
CA SER A 112 -9.45 0.82 -36.64
C SER A 112 -8.29 1.02 -35.66
N CYS A 113 -7.32 1.87 -36.00
CA CYS A 113 -6.18 2.23 -35.12
C CYS A 113 -6.67 2.87 -33.81
N ARG A 114 -7.60 3.82 -33.92
CA ARG A 114 -8.18 4.51 -32.76
C ARG A 114 -8.93 3.55 -31.84
N MET A 115 -9.67 2.59 -32.40
CA MET A 115 -10.37 1.56 -31.62
C MET A 115 -9.40 0.62 -30.89
N ILE A 116 -8.29 0.22 -31.52
CA ILE A 116 -7.26 -0.62 -30.87
C ILE A 116 -6.61 0.15 -29.73
N THR A 117 -6.20 1.40 -29.98
CA THR A 117 -5.59 2.28 -28.98
C THR A 117 -6.49 2.46 -27.75
N LEU A 118 -7.77 2.77 -27.99
CA LEU A 118 -8.76 2.91 -26.94
C LEU A 118 -9.02 1.59 -26.20
N SER A 119 -9.02 0.46 -26.91
CA SER A 119 -9.17 -0.87 -26.31
C SER A 119 -8.00 -1.18 -25.39
N VAL A 120 -6.75 -0.97 -25.83
CA VAL A 120 -5.54 -1.13 -25.02
C VAL A 120 -5.57 -0.21 -23.80
N MET A 121 -6.03 1.02 -23.97
CA MET A 121 -6.19 1.96 -22.86
C MET A 121 -7.18 1.44 -21.82
N ILE A 122 -8.41 1.10 -22.21
CA ILE A 122 -9.46 0.62 -21.28
C ILE A 122 -9.01 -0.63 -20.54
N THR A 123 -8.44 -1.58 -21.27
CA THR A 123 -8.01 -2.87 -20.73
C THR A 123 -6.76 -2.75 -19.85
N SER A 124 -5.89 -1.76 -20.08
CA SER A 124 -4.75 -1.47 -19.18
C SER A 124 -5.18 -1.12 -17.76
N TRP A 125 -6.41 -0.63 -17.55
CA TRP A 125 -6.98 -0.35 -16.22
C TRP A 125 -7.49 -1.60 -15.49
N PHE A 126 -7.68 -2.71 -16.20
CA PHE A 126 -8.28 -3.90 -15.62
C PHE A 126 -7.37 -4.55 -14.56
N VAL A 127 -6.07 -4.64 -14.83
CA VAL A 127 -5.09 -5.16 -13.87
C VAL A 127 -4.97 -4.26 -12.62
N PRO A 128 -4.80 -2.93 -12.72
CA PRO A 128 -4.90 -2.00 -11.60
C PRO A 128 -6.19 -2.14 -10.79
N ALA A 129 -7.34 -2.22 -11.44
CA ALA A 129 -8.64 -2.34 -10.78
C ALA A 129 -8.74 -3.62 -9.95
N LEU A 130 -8.25 -4.75 -10.50
CA LEU A 130 -8.20 -6.02 -9.76
C LEU A 130 -7.24 -5.97 -8.58
N VAL A 131 -6.05 -5.37 -8.75
CA VAL A 131 -5.08 -5.18 -7.65
C VAL A 131 -5.66 -4.27 -6.57
N LEU A 132 -6.35 -3.19 -6.96
CA LEU A 132 -7.07 -2.29 -6.05
C LEU A 132 -8.13 -3.05 -5.27
N PHE A 133 -9.00 -3.79 -5.95
CA PHE A 133 -10.05 -4.58 -5.31
C PHE A 133 -9.47 -5.60 -4.32
N TYR A 134 -8.41 -6.31 -4.73
CA TYR A 134 -7.68 -7.23 -3.85
C TYR A 134 -7.10 -6.51 -2.62
N SER A 135 -6.42 -5.39 -2.82
CA SER A 135 -5.80 -4.60 -1.74
C SER A 135 -6.84 -4.05 -0.76
N GLY A 136 -7.98 -3.57 -1.28
CA GLY A 136 -9.11 -3.11 -0.48
C GLY A 136 -9.74 -4.23 0.33
N GLY A 137 -9.93 -5.41 -0.28
CA GLY A 137 -10.39 -6.61 0.43
C GLY A 137 -9.43 -7.04 1.55
N LEU A 138 -8.12 -6.96 1.31
CA LEU A 138 -7.10 -7.27 2.31
C LEU A 138 -7.11 -6.24 3.46
N ALA A 139 -7.19 -4.96 3.14
CA ALA A 139 -7.28 -3.88 4.12
C ALA A 139 -8.55 -4.01 4.97
N PHE A 140 -9.69 -4.28 4.34
CA PHE A 140 -10.95 -4.54 5.04
C PHE A 140 -10.85 -5.73 5.98
N PHE A 141 -10.28 -6.85 5.52
CA PHE A 141 -10.10 -8.04 6.36
C PHE A 141 -9.15 -7.79 7.53
N ALA A 142 -8.04 -7.08 7.29
CA ALA A 142 -7.10 -6.69 8.33
C ALA A 142 -7.76 -5.77 9.37
N HIS A 143 -8.54 -4.80 8.92
CA HIS A 143 -9.29 -3.89 9.78
C HIS A 143 -10.30 -4.63 10.64
N ARG A 144 -11.14 -5.50 10.04
CA ARG A 144 -12.11 -6.34 10.76
C ARG A 144 -11.44 -7.23 11.81
N ARG A 145 -10.28 -7.80 11.49
CA ARG A 145 -9.52 -8.62 12.44
C ARG A 145 -8.95 -7.80 13.59
N SER A 146 -8.50 -6.57 13.34
CA SER A 146 -8.06 -5.67 14.40
C SER A 146 -9.21 -5.30 15.33
N LEU A 147 -10.40 -5.04 14.77
CA LEU A 147 -11.60 -4.68 15.51
C LEU A 147 -12.06 -5.83 16.44
N LEU A 148 -12.04 -7.07 15.94
CA LEU A 148 -12.39 -8.24 16.76
C LEU A 148 -11.41 -8.45 17.91
N ARG A 149 -10.12 -8.14 17.71
CA ARG A 149 -9.12 -8.20 18.79
C ARG A 149 -9.38 -7.16 19.86
N THR A 150 -9.67 -5.91 19.47
CA THR A 150 -9.97 -4.85 20.43
C THR A 150 -11.24 -5.14 21.23
N ILE A 151 -12.25 -5.76 20.61
CA ILE A 151 -13.47 -6.18 21.31
C ILE A 151 -13.16 -7.30 22.32
N GLN A 152 -12.37 -8.29 21.93
CA GLN A 152 -11.99 -9.38 22.82
C GLN A 152 -11.16 -8.88 24.00
N GLU A 153 -10.20 -7.98 23.76
CA GLU A 153 -9.39 -7.36 24.83
C GLU A 153 -10.26 -6.54 25.80
N ALA A 154 -11.29 -5.86 25.30
CA ALA A 154 -12.23 -5.13 26.14
C ALA A 154 -13.10 -6.07 27.00
N GLU A 155 -13.58 -7.18 26.42
CA GLU A 155 -14.37 -8.19 27.15
C GLU A 155 -13.53 -8.90 28.23
N GLU A 156 -12.27 -9.23 27.91
CA GLU A 156 -11.34 -9.81 28.88
C GLU A 156 -11.00 -8.82 30.01
N ALA A 157 -10.82 -7.53 29.68
CA ALA A 157 -10.61 -6.49 30.70
C ALA A 157 -11.83 -6.37 31.63
N GLU A 158 -13.05 -6.32 31.08
CA GLU A 158 -14.29 -6.25 31.86
C GLU A 158 -14.43 -7.44 32.82
N LYS A 159 -14.11 -8.66 32.36
CA LYS A 159 -14.12 -9.87 33.20
C LYS A 159 -13.11 -9.80 34.35
N VAL A 160 -11.92 -9.24 34.10
CA VAL A 160 -10.90 -9.07 35.14
C VAL A 160 -11.36 -8.06 36.21
N TRP A 161 -11.92 -6.92 35.78
CA TRP A 161 -12.48 -5.92 36.70
C TRP A 161 -13.62 -6.50 37.56
N ALA A 162 -14.56 -7.22 36.95
CA ALA A 162 -15.66 -7.86 37.68
C ALA A 162 -15.17 -8.92 38.68
N GLN A 163 -14.11 -9.66 38.34
CA GLN A 163 -13.50 -10.63 39.25
C GLN A 163 -12.78 -9.96 40.44
N GLU A 164 -12.19 -8.79 40.24
CA GLU A 164 -11.51 -8.02 41.29
C GLU A 164 -12.53 -7.44 42.29
N GLU A 165 -13.63 -6.86 41.81
CA GLU A 165 -14.73 -6.40 42.67
C GLU A 165 -15.34 -7.54 43.50
N ALA A 166 -15.51 -8.72 42.92
CA ALA A 166 -16.03 -9.89 43.64
C ALA A 166 -15.08 -10.36 44.77
N LYS A 167 -13.76 -10.17 44.62
CA LYS A 167 -12.79 -10.48 45.69
C LYS A 167 -12.87 -9.47 46.82
N ASP A 168 -12.98 -8.19 46.51
CA ASP A 168 -13.10 -7.13 47.53
C ASP A 168 -14.37 -7.27 48.36
N GLN A 169 -15.46 -7.73 47.75
CA GLN A 169 -16.71 -8.01 48.45
C GLN A 169 -16.58 -9.18 49.44
N TYR A 170 -15.82 -10.23 49.11
CA TYR A 170 -15.55 -11.35 50.01
C TYR A 170 -14.52 -11.02 51.10
N PHE A 171 -13.57 -10.13 50.82
CA PHE A 171 -12.51 -9.76 51.74
C PHE A 171 -12.83 -8.57 52.63
N SER A 172 -14.05 -8.04 52.59
CA SER A 172 -14.56 -7.16 53.65
C SER A 172 -14.46 -7.94 54.95
N PRO A 173 -13.46 -7.65 55.82
CA PRO A 173 -13.36 -8.32 57.09
C PRO A 173 -14.69 -8.03 57.79
N LEU A 174 -15.32 -9.05 58.37
CA LEU A 174 -16.28 -8.82 59.45
C LEU A 174 -15.57 -7.87 60.41
N SER A 175 -15.83 -6.57 60.27
CA SER A 175 -15.26 -5.56 61.12
C SER A 175 -15.78 -5.93 62.49
N PRO A 176 -14.92 -6.42 63.41
CA PRO A 176 -15.38 -6.66 64.76
C PRO A 176 -15.89 -5.29 65.22
N ALA A 177 -17.15 -5.25 65.64
CA ALA A 177 -17.78 -4.06 66.18
C ALA A 177 -16.87 -3.51 67.30
N THR A 178 -16.00 -2.58 66.94
CA THR A 178 -15.14 -1.89 67.89
C THR A 178 -15.99 -0.76 68.43
N THR A 179 -16.62 -1.11 69.54
CA THR A 179 -17.04 -0.19 70.59
C THR A 179 -16.04 0.94 70.73
N ASN A 180 -16.49 2.11 70.28
CA ASN A 180 -16.29 3.42 70.90
C ASN A 180 -15.34 3.44 72.12
N TRP A 181 -14.13 3.96 71.92
CA TRP A 181 -13.36 4.60 72.98
C TRP A 181 -12.63 5.82 72.41
N ASP A 182 -13.23 6.97 72.70
CA ASP A 182 -12.63 8.22 73.12
C ASP A 182 -11.47 8.89 72.34
N ARG A 183 -11.81 10.12 71.94
CA ARG A 183 -10.99 11.34 72.00
C ARG A 183 -9.65 11.22 72.74
N ARG A 184 -8.57 11.50 72.02
CA ARG A 184 -7.69 12.63 72.36
C ARG A 184 -6.84 13.06 71.18
N ALA A 185 -6.95 14.35 70.89
CA ALA A 185 -6.08 15.09 70.00
C ALA A 185 -4.64 15.04 70.51
N SER A 186 -3.68 14.97 69.57
CA SER A 186 -2.30 15.42 69.75
C SER A 186 -1.63 15.64 68.40
N PRO A 187 -0.59 16.49 68.34
CA PRO A 187 -0.49 17.51 67.31
C PRO A 187 0.57 17.23 66.24
N LEU A 188 0.37 17.93 65.12
CA LEU A 188 1.34 18.35 64.10
C LEU A 188 2.80 17.90 64.29
N SER A 189 3.30 17.13 63.32
CA SER A 189 4.74 17.02 63.03
C SER A 189 4.96 17.03 61.51
N PRO A 190 6.16 17.45 61.06
CA PRO A 190 6.33 18.12 59.77
C PRO A 190 6.56 17.17 58.59
N ILE A 191 6.18 17.70 57.44
CA ILE A 191 6.40 17.21 56.08
C ILE A 191 7.86 16.78 55.88
N ALA A 192 8.05 15.49 55.60
CA ALA A 192 9.26 14.97 54.99
C ALA A 192 8.91 14.43 53.59
N PRO A 193 9.64 14.81 52.52
CA PRO A 193 9.39 14.26 51.18
C PRO A 193 9.96 12.84 51.12
N ALA A 194 9.07 11.85 51.15
CA ALA A 194 9.43 10.47 50.86
C ALA A 194 9.75 10.33 49.37
N ALA A 195 11.03 10.17 49.06
CA ALA A 195 11.50 9.77 47.74
C ALA A 195 10.86 8.44 47.34
N MET A 196 10.16 8.46 46.21
CA MET A 196 9.41 7.34 45.67
C MET A 196 10.39 6.30 45.11
N ASN A 197 10.71 5.29 45.92
CA ASN A 197 11.50 4.13 45.52
C ASN A 197 10.61 3.11 44.79
N TRP A 198 10.73 3.04 43.46
CA TRP A 198 9.97 2.14 42.59
C TRP A 198 10.60 0.74 42.39
N ASP A 199 11.64 0.37 43.15
CA ASP A 199 12.57 -0.67 42.70
C ASP A 199 12.46 -2.06 43.36
N ARG A 200 11.27 -2.49 43.81
CA ARG A 200 11.10 -3.87 44.31
C ARG A 200 9.77 -4.51 43.95
N ARG A 201 9.72 -5.14 42.78
CA ARG A 201 8.99 -6.40 42.55
C ARG A 201 9.50 -7.11 41.30
N ALA A 202 10.65 -7.77 41.44
CA ALA A 202 11.08 -8.85 40.57
C ALA A 202 11.12 -10.13 41.41
N THR A 203 9.95 -10.71 41.69
CA THR A 203 9.84 -12.03 42.30
C THR A 203 9.75 -13.08 41.19
N LEU A 204 10.86 -13.80 41.03
CA LEU A 204 10.95 -15.26 40.90
C LEU A 204 9.96 -15.94 39.93
N LEU A 205 10.43 -16.18 38.71
CA LEU A 205 9.95 -17.30 37.87
C LEU A 205 11.02 -18.39 37.82
N PRO A 206 10.63 -19.68 37.84
CA PRO A 206 11.56 -20.80 37.81
C PRO A 206 12.21 -20.96 36.43
N SER A 207 13.49 -21.29 36.47
CA SER A 207 14.40 -21.52 35.35
C SER A 207 13.94 -22.69 34.46
N PRO A 208 13.77 -22.51 33.14
CA PRO A 208 13.87 -23.61 32.18
C PRO A 208 15.35 -23.92 31.91
N ALA A 209 15.64 -25.20 31.72
CA ALA A 209 16.98 -25.75 31.63
C ALA A 209 17.84 -25.14 30.51
N THR A 210 19.10 -24.93 30.87
CA THR A 210 20.23 -24.41 30.14
C THR A 210 20.49 -25.12 28.80
N ILE A 211 20.34 -24.41 27.70
CA ILE A 211 21.12 -24.63 26.47
C ILE A 211 21.97 -23.37 26.30
N GLY A 212 23.29 -23.54 26.49
CA GLY A 212 24.24 -22.45 26.66
C GLY A 212 24.38 -21.56 25.43
N PHE A 213 23.95 -20.32 25.57
CA PHE A 213 24.38 -19.20 24.74
C PHE A 213 25.17 -18.21 25.62
N PRO A 214 26.26 -17.61 25.10
CA PRO A 214 27.08 -16.68 25.86
C PRO A 214 26.27 -15.45 26.31
N PRO A 215 26.41 -15.02 27.58
CA PRO A 215 25.50 -14.06 28.24
C PRO A 215 25.58 -12.61 27.74
N GLU A 216 26.48 -12.27 26.80
CA GLU A 216 26.60 -10.89 26.31
C GLU A 216 25.74 -10.56 25.07
N ALA A 217 25.21 -11.55 24.35
CA ALA A 217 24.48 -11.29 23.10
C ALA A 217 22.97 -11.03 23.28
N VAL A 218 22.37 -11.50 24.38
CA VAL A 218 20.90 -11.49 24.55
C VAL A 218 20.38 -10.13 25.05
N LEU A 219 21.19 -9.41 25.83
CA LEU A 219 20.82 -8.08 26.34
C LEU A 219 20.82 -6.99 25.25
N TYR A 220 21.60 -7.16 24.18
CA TYR A 220 21.67 -6.16 23.10
C TYR A 220 20.46 -6.21 22.15
N ILE A 221 19.90 -7.39 21.89
CA ILE A 221 18.81 -7.56 20.92
C ILE A 221 17.46 -7.11 21.51
N GLN A 222 17.25 -7.29 22.82
CA GLN A 222 15.97 -6.98 23.45
C GLN A 222 15.79 -5.49 23.77
N GLN A 223 16.89 -4.76 24.01
CA GLN A 223 16.87 -3.31 24.25
C GLN A 223 16.62 -2.49 22.97
N HIS A 224 17.16 -2.92 21.82
CA HIS A 224 17.02 -2.18 20.55
C HIS A 224 15.64 -2.30 19.89
N SER A 225 14.92 -3.40 20.13
CA SER A 225 13.58 -3.63 19.56
C SER A 225 12.50 -2.71 20.15
N ARG A 226 12.59 -2.39 21.46
CA ARG A 226 11.57 -1.58 22.15
C ARG A 226 11.67 -0.08 21.86
N ASN A 227 12.87 0.42 21.57
CA ASN A 227 13.07 1.85 21.32
C ASN A 227 12.85 2.27 19.85
N SER A 228 12.94 1.34 18.90
CA SER A 228 12.75 1.67 17.48
C SER A 228 11.29 1.93 17.08
N PHE A 229 10.31 1.40 17.83
CA PHE A 229 8.90 1.50 17.43
C PHE A 229 8.19 2.77 17.96
N LYS A 230 8.71 3.41 19.02
CA LYS A 230 8.11 4.65 19.57
C LYS A 230 8.57 5.94 18.88
N SER A 231 9.65 5.91 18.10
CA SER A 231 10.17 7.11 17.42
C SER A 231 9.43 7.46 16.13
N ILE A 232 8.83 6.49 15.43
CA ILE A 232 8.26 6.72 14.09
C ILE A 232 6.88 7.41 14.14
N TYR A 233 6.12 7.28 15.23
CA TYR A 233 4.79 7.91 15.34
C TYR A 233 4.79 9.34 15.92
N ARG A 234 5.90 9.82 16.49
CA ARG A 234 5.94 11.15 17.13
C ARG A 234 6.42 12.28 16.22
N ASN A 235 7.07 11.97 15.09
CA ASN A 235 7.61 12.98 14.17
C ASN A 235 6.72 13.28 12.95
N SER A 236 5.57 12.62 12.79
CA SER A 236 4.67 12.81 11.64
C SER A 236 3.62 13.92 11.83
N GLN A 237 3.59 14.62 12.96
CA GLN A 237 2.62 15.69 13.26
C GLN A 237 3.20 17.12 13.20
N LEU A 238 4.47 17.30 12.82
CA LEU A 238 5.13 18.62 12.83
C LEU A 238 5.85 18.97 11.52
N ARG A 239 5.24 18.65 10.38
CA ARG A 239 5.67 19.18 9.09
C ARG A 239 4.53 19.98 8.46
N THR A 240 4.27 21.13 9.07
CA THR A 240 3.51 22.22 8.46
C THR A 240 4.22 22.60 7.17
N TYR A 241 3.56 22.35 6.04
CA TYR A 241 4.06 22.73 4.72
C TYR A 241 4.15 24.26 4.65
N ALA A 242 5.37 24.79 4.62
CA ALA A 242 5.61 26.13 4.14
C ALA A 242 5.27 26.15 2.65
N VAL A 243 4.24 26.90 2.29
CA VAL A 243 3.84 27.18 0.91
C VAL A 243 4.97 27.98 0.26
N PRO A 244 5.60 27.50 -0.83
CA PRO A 244 6.54 28.31 -1.57
C PRO A 244 5.80 29.49 -2.20
N GLU A 245 6.20 30.70 -1.84
CA GLU A 245 5.73 31.95 -2.42
C GLU A 245 6.06 31.94 -3.93
N LEU A 246 5.01 31.93 -4.76
CA LEU A 246 5.13 31.98 -6.22
C LEU A 246 5.79 33.32 -6.59
N GLN A 247 7.02 33.28 -7.08
CA GLN A 247 7.59 34.43 -7.78
C GLN A 247 6.81 34.68 -9.08
N PRO A 248 6.48 35.96 -9.39
CA PRO A 248 5.78 36.32 -10.61
C PRO A 248 6.62 35.99 -11.84
N VAL A 249 6.06 35.14 -12.71
CA VAL A 249 6.65 34.77 -14.01
C VAL A 249 6.65 35.99 -14.92
N PRO A 250 7.81 36.40 -15.50
CA PRO A 250 7.86 37.49 -16.46
C PRO A 250 7.10 37.14 -17.74
N PRO A 251 6.45 38.12 -18.38
CA PRO A 251 5.63 37.89 -19.58
C PRO A 251 6.48 37.40 -20.75
N THR A 252 6.10 36.23 -21.28
CA THR A 252 6.69 35.61 -22.46
C THR A 252 6.46 36.51 -23.70
N PRO A 253 7.51 36.88 -24.46
CA PRO A 253 7.36 37.70 -25.65
C PRO A 253 6.60 36.93 -26.73
N THR A 254 5.47 37.51 -27.14
CA THR A 254 4.62 37.04 -28.24
C THR A 254 5.38 37.18 -29.56
N SER A 255 6.03 36.10 -29.99
CA SER A 255 6.65 36.02 -31.32
C SER A 255 5.56 35.79 -32.37
N SER A 256 4.99 36.88 -32.88
CA SER A 256 4.18 36.93 -34.09
C SER A 256 5.03 36.59 -35.33
N ARG A 257 5.30 35.28 -35.52
CA ARG A 257 5.83 34.79 -36.81
C ARG A 257 4.68 34.73 -37.81
N LEU A 258 4.56 35.84 -38.53
CA LEU A 258 3.85 35.99 -39.79
C LEU A 258 4.30 34.90 -40.77
N SER A 259 3.48 33.87 -40.94
CA SER A 259 3.68 32.82 -41.94
C SER A 259 3.51 33.40 -43.35
N LYS A 260 4.60 33.43 -44.11
CA LYS A 260 4.58 33.72 -45.55
C LYS A 260 3.78 32.62 -46.28
N PRO A 261 2.90 32.97 -47.24
CA PRO A 261 2.21 31.98 -48.06
C PRO A 261 3.21 31.25 -48.97
N VAL A 262 3.22 29.93 -48.89
CA VAL A 262 3.96 29.05 -49.79
C VAL A 262 3.19 28.97 -51.11
N PRO A 263 3.82 29.25 -52.27
CA PRO A 263 3.15 29.16 -53.56
C PRO A 263 2.89 27.71 -53.93
N LEU A 264 1.62 27.38 -54.18
CA LEU A 264 1.15 26.12 -54.74
C LEU A 264 1.77 25.91 -56.13
N ARG A 265 2.73 25.00 -56.23
CA ARG A 265 3.30 24.53 -57.49
C ARG A 265 2.36 23.49 -58.08
N MET A 266 1.43 23.95 -58.93
CA MET A 266 0.54 23.11 -59.73
C MET A 266 1.37 22.34 -60.76
N SER A 267 1.59 21.04 -60.54
CA SER A 267 2.26 20.15 -61.49
C SER A 267 1.20 19.53 -62.41
N TYR A 268 1.06 20.06 -63.61
CA TYR A 268 0.30 19.43 -64.69
C TYR A 268 1.00 18.14 -65.11
N HIS A 269 0.42 16.99 -64.77
CA HIS A 269 0.86 15.72 -65.34
C HIS A 269 0.17 15.54 -66.70
N GLN A 270 0.97 15.69 -67.76
CA GLN A 270 0.56 15.54 -69.14
C GLN A 270 0.51 14.04 -69.48
N SER A 271 -0.68 13.52 -69.69
CA SER A 271 -0.91 12.15 -70.17
C SER A 271 -0.48 12.05 -71.63
N HIS A 272 0.58 11.29 -71.91
CA HIS A 272 0.88 10.82 -73.26
C HIS A 272 0.20 9.47 -73.48
N MET A 273 -0.79 9.46 -74.36
CA MET A 273 -1.24 8.25 -75.06
C MET A 273 -0.19 7.86 -76.11
N TYR A 274 0.21 6.59 -76.10
CA TYR A 274 0.54 5.80 -77.28
C TYR A 274 0.16 4.34 -77.01
#